data_AF-A0A127VBG8-F1
#
_entry.id   AF-A0A127VBG8-F1
#
_cell.length_a   1.000
_cell.length_b   1.000
_cell.length_c   1.000
_cell.angle_alpha   90.00
_cell.angle_beta   90.00
_cell.angle_gamma   90.00
#
_symmetry.space_group_name_H-M   'P 1'
#
loop_
_entity.id
_entity.type
_entity.pdbx_description
1 polymer ?
#
loop_
_entity_poly.entity_id
_entity_poly.type
_entity_poly.pdbx_seq_one_letter_code
_entity_poly.pdbx_strand_id
1 'polypeptide(L)'
;MKIKGLRWYIIALISLATVINYIDRSAINIMWPYIYKEFGITTADNKNALALITTFFMIAYALGQTFTGKLMDAVGTRLGMTISIIGWSVSIALHSFAKSLLSFNIFRFMLGFSEAGNWPGATKSNAEWFPVKERAIAQGIFGAGASLGSVISAPAIAFLYIVFGWKMTFVFIAGLGLIWVIPWLIINKATPDKHPWLTEKERNYILDVNTEAQTQVDEAPVLSWKELLKFRNTWGIIMARFFIDPVWWLFVTWLPTFLKEQFLFDIKQIGAFTWLPYLFAAIGSLLGGYHSSWQVKKGVNAVKARKNSVAIGCVFMLLSLLAIVYKLDDLKAEPGLAMVLIGLTLFGFQFLIGNLQTLPSDYFNGKNVGTVAGMGGTAAVVGTLLTTWLVPVMTKTSYVSFFVLAAVLVPITWICIKYITSKRTIHS
;
A
#
# COMPACT_ATOMS: atom_id res chain seq x y z
N MET A 1 16.52 -3.64 33.86
CA MET A 1 15.53 -4.62 33.34
C MET A 1 15.98 -5.11 31.97
N LYS A 2 16.03 -6.43 31.74
CA LYS A 2 16.30 -7.04 30.43
C LYS A 2 15.02 -7.72 29.93
N ILE A 3 14.67 -7.52 28.67
CA ILE A 3 13.43 -8.04 28.04
C ILE A 3 13.84 -9.10 27.03
N LYS A 4 13.19 -10.27 27.07
CA LYS A 4 13.38 -11.34 26.08
C LYS A 4 12.55 -11.04 24.84
N GLY A 5 13.15 -11.18 23.66
CA GLY A 5 12.44 -11.04 22.38
C GLY A 5 12.12 -9.58 22.04
N LEU A 6 12.94 -8.63 22.50
CA LEU A 6 12.68 -7.20 22.35
C LEU A 6 12.51 -6.80 20.87
N ARG A 7 13.22 -7.45 19.94
CA ARG A 7 13.07 -7.19 18.50
C ARG A 7 11.63 -7.37 18.01
N TRP A 8 10.88 -8.31 18.59
CA TRP A 8 9.48 -8.57 18.24
C TRP A 8 8.55 -7.46 18.74
N TYR A 9 8.86 -6.82 19.86
CA TYR A 9 8.12 -5.65 20.34
C TYR A 9 8.34 -4.45 19.40
N ILE A 10 9.57 -4.25 18.92
CA ILE A 10 9.90 -3.18 17.97
C ILE A 10 9.08 -3.33 16.69
N ILE A 11 9.08 -4.51 16.07
CA ILE A 11 8.30 -4.73 14.84
C ILE A 11 6.78 -4.72 15.09
N ALA A 12 6.33 -5.16 16.26
CA ALA A 12 4.91 -5.04 16.63
C ALA A 12 4.47 -3.58 16.73
N LEU A 13 5.30 -2.71 17.32
CA LEU A 13 5.04 -1.26 17.32
C LEU A 13 5.00 -0.71 15.90
N ILE A 14 5.96 -1.03 15.04
CA ILE A 14 6.00 -0.55 13.66
C ILE A 14 4.77 -1.04 12.86
N SER A 15 4.35 -2.29 13.08
CA SER A 15 3.12 -2.85 12.53
C SER A 15 1.88 -2.08 13.01
N LEU A 16 1.81 -1.74 14.31
CA LEU A 16 0.73 -0.91 14.85
C LEU A 16 0.73 0.51 14.27
N ALA A 17 1.91 1.12 14.06
CA ALA A 17 2.03 2.41 13.37
C ALA A 17 1.45 2.33 11.95
N THR A 18 1.63 1.18 11.31
CA THR A 18 1.13 0.90 9.96
C THR A 18 -0.38 0.67 9.94
N VAL A 19 -0.95 0.08 10.99
CA VAL A 19 -2.41 0.03 11.16
C VAL A 19 -2.97 1.45 11.19
N ILE A 20 -2.41 2.32 12.04
CA ILE A 20 -2.81 3.74 12.17
C ILE A 20 -2.68 4.44 10.81
N ASN A 21 -1.55 4.25 10.15
CA ASN A 21 -1.25 4.79 8.83
C ASN A 21 -2.32 4.47 7.77
N TYR A 22 -2.82 3.23 7.75
CA TYR A 22 -3.87 2.84 6.80
C TYR A 22 -5.25 3.37 7.20
N ILE A 23 -5.50 3.59 8.49
CA ILE A 23 -6.69 4.30 8.95
C ILE A 23 -6.64 5.77 8.46
N ASP A 24 -5.49 6.45 8.58
CA ASP A 24 -5.28 7.83 8.09
C ASP A 24 -5.61 7.97 6.60
N ARG A 25 -5.11 7.03 5.79
CA ARG A 25 -5.32 7.00 4.34
C ARG A 25 -6.78 6.88 3.98
N SER A 26 -7.48 5.95 4.61
CA SER A 26 -8.88 5.63 4.32
C SER A 26 -9.85 6.71 4.83
N ALA A 27 -9.46 7.49 5.84
CA ALA A 27 -10.30 8.49 6.51
C ALA A 27 -11.02 9.43 5.52
N ILE A 28 -10.30 10.04 4.59
CA ILE A 28 -10.93 10.95 3.63
C ILE A 28 -11.85 10.22 2.66
N ASN A 29 -11.43 9.07 2.11
CA ASN A 29 -12.21 8.41 1.07
C ASN A 29 -13.56 7.95 1.64
N ILE A 30 -13.60 7.51 2.89
CA ILE A 30 -14.83 7.09 3.57
C ILE A 30 -15.73 8.28 3.91
N MET A 31 -15.17 9.39 4.40
CA MET A 31 -15.96 10.54 4.86
C MET A 31 -16.34 11.50 3.72
N TRP A 32 -15.53 11.62 2.67
CA TRP A 32 -15.69 12.59 1.58
C TRP A 32 -17.10 12.63 0.97
N PRO A 33 -17.75 11.49 0.66
CA PRO A 33 -19.09 11.48 0.07
C PRO A 33 -20.16 12.15 0.93
N TYR A 34 -19.87 12.37 2.21
CA TYR A 34 -20.80 12.95 3.19
C TYR A 34 -20.46 14.39 3.58
N ILE A 35 -19.22 14.84 3.37
CA ILE A 35 -18.74 16.15 3.87
C ILE A 35 -18.45 17.18 2.78
N TYR A 36 -18.37 16.78 1.50
CA TYR A 36 -17.95 17.69 0.42
C TYR A 36 -18.79 18.98 0.32
N LYS A 37 -20.08 18.91 0.65
CA LYS A 37 -21.00 20.07 0.62
C LYS A 37 -20.61 21.16 1.63
N GLU A 38 -19.97 20.80 2.75
CA GLU A 38 -19.48 21.78 3.74
C GLU A 38 -18.38 22.69 3.17
N PHE A 39 -17.72 22.27 2.09
CA PHE A 39 -16.71 23.05 1.38
C PHE A 39 -17.29 23.87 0.23
N GLY A 40 -18.62 23.97 0.10
CA GLY A 40 -19.29 24.65 -1.01
C GLY A 40 -19.15 23.93 -2.35
N ILE A 41 -18.79 22.64 -2.34
CA ILE A 41 -18.57 21.85 -3.56
C ILE A 41 -19.91 21.27 -4.02
N THR A 42 -20.19 21.42 -5.31
CA THR A 42 -21.41 20.87 -5.92
C THR A 42 -21.34 19.35 -6.01
N THR A 43 -22.49 18.68 -6.12
CA THR A 43 -22.53 17.22 -6.37
C THR A 43 -21.80 16.87 -7.67
N ALA A 44 -21.84 17.73 -8.70
CA ALA A 44 -21.17 17.47 -9.97
C ALA A 44 -19.63 17.51 -9.84
N ASP A 45 -19.11 18.35 -8.95
CA ASP A 45 -17.66 18.56 -8.77
C ASP A 45 -17.05 17.72 -7.65
N ASN A 46 -17.86 17.03 -6.85
CA ASN A 46 -17.40 16.27 -5.67
C ASN A 46 -16.28 15.27 -6.03
N LYS A 47 -16.41 14.57 -7.17
CA LYS A 47 -15.43 13.59 -7.64
C LYS A 47 -14.15 14.27 -8.14
N ASN A 48 -14.26 15.39 -8.87
CA ASN A 48 -13.09 16.17 -9.30
C ASN A 48 -12.27 16.66 -8.09
N ALA A 49 -12.96 17.11 -7.04
CA ALA A 49 -12.32 17.53 -5.81
C ALA A 49 -11.63 16.37 -5.07
N LEU A 50 -12.24 15.17 -5.01
CA LEU A 50 -11.59 13.98 -4.45
C LEU A 50 -10.37 13.54 -5.28
N ALA A 51 -10.46 13.61 -6.60
CA ALA A 51 -9.34 13.34 -7.50
C ALA A 51 -8.16 14.29 -7.24
N LEU A 52 -8.45 15.58 -7.04
CA LEU A 52 -7.46 16.59 -6.68
C LEU A 52 -6.81 16.29 -5.32
N ILE A 53 -7.61 16.01 -4.29
CA ILE A 53 -7.16 15.62 -2.94
C ILE A 53 -6.22 14.40 -3.01
N THR A 54 -6.64 13.38 -3.75
CA THR A 54 -5.84 12.16 -3.95
C THR A 54 -4.52 12.47 -4.67
N THR A 55 -4.56 13.34 -5.68
CA THR A 55 -3.37 13.75 -6.44
C THR A 55 -2.35 14.47 -5.58
N PHE A 56 -2.78 15.44 -4.76
CA PHE A 56 -1.91 16.17 -3.84
C PHE A 56 -1.22 15.21 -2.85
N PHE A 57 -1.98 14.27 -2.28
CA PHE A 57 -1.42 13.25 -1.42
C PHE A 57 -0.38 12.39 -2.14
N MET A 58 -0.70 11.85 -3.33
CA MET A 58 0.18 10.93 -4.06
C MET A 58 1.49 11.60 -4.50
N ILE A 59 1.43 12.83 -5.01
CA ILE A 59 2.63 13.58 -5.41
C ILE A 59 3.49 13.86 -4.18
N ALA A 60 2.89 14.33 -3.09
CA ALA A 60 3.61 14.59 -1.86
C ALA A 60 4.25 13.32 -1.28
N TYR A 61 3.53 12.20 -1.34
CA TYR A 61 4.00 10.90 -0.88
C TYR A 61 5.20 10.42 -1.69
N ALA A 62 5.16 10.53 -3.02
CA ALA A 62 6.29 10.18 -3.88
C ALA A 62 7.55 11.02 -3.57
N LEU A 63 7.39 12.33 -3.37
CA LEU A 63 8.48 13.22 -2.96
C LEU A 63 8.98 12.87 -1.55
N GLY A 64 8.05 12.64 -0.63
CA GLY A 64 8.29 12.32 0.76
C GLY A 64 9.09 11.02 0.94
N GLN A 65 8.90 10.00 0.10
CA GLN A 65 9.64 8.74 0.19
C GLN A 65 11.15 8.95 0.06
N THR A 66 11.55 9.83 -0.87
CA THR A 66 12.97 10.17 -1.06
C THR A 66 13.51 10.98 0.12
N PHE A 67 12.74 11.96 0.58
CA PHE A 67 13.17 12.85 1.67
C PHE A 67 13.25 12.12 3.02
N THR A 68 12.21 11.40 3.40
CA THR A 68 12.13 10.66 4.66
C THR A 68 13.18 9.55 4.74
N GLY A 69 13.51 8.90 3.60
CA GLY A 69 14.65 7.99 3.51
C GLY A 69 15.95 8.66 3.94
N LYS A 70 16.30 9.80 3.32
CA LYS A 70 17.50 10.58 3.66
C LYS A 70 17.48 11.13 5.09
N LEU A 71 16.32 11.58 5.57
CA LEU A 71 16.14 12.02 6.96
C LEU A 71 16.54 10.90 7.93
N MET A 72 16.06 9.68 7.70
CA MET A 72 16.40 8.54 8.55
C MET A 72 17.88 8.14 8.48
N ASP A 73 18.56 8.38 7.35
CA ASP A 73 20.03 8.21 7.27
C ASP A 73 20.75 9.26 8.12
N ALA A 74 20.27 10.49 8.14
CA ALA A 74 20.91 11.61 8.84
C ALA A 74 20.69 11.57 10.36
N VAL A 75 19.46 11.29 10.82
CA VAL A 75 19.10 11.38 12.25
C VAL A 75 18.85 10.01 12.92
N GLY A 76 18.99 8.93 12.16
CA GLY A 76 18.72 7.56 12.59
C GLY A 76 17.23 7.17 12.55
N THR A 77 16.98 5.86 12.48
CA THR A 77 15.63 5.29 12.30
C THR A 77 14.66 5.67 13.42
N ARG A 78 15.11 5.64 14.68
CA ARG A 78 14.27 6.00 15.85
C ARG A 78 13.67 7.40 15.72
N LEU A 79 14.52 8.41 15.57
CA LEU A 79 14.11 9.81 15.54
C LEU A 79 13.41 10.15 14.21
N GLY A 80 13.89 9.59 13.09
CA GLY A 80 13.26 9.77 11.79
C GLY A 80 11.82 9.24 11.76
N MET A 81 11.54 8.08 12.36
CA MET A 81 10.17 7.57 12.51
C MET A 81 9.34 8.47 13.43
N THR A 82 9.88 8.92 14.56
CA THR A 82 9.18 9.86 15.45
C THR A 82 8.79 11.15 14.75
N ILE A 83 9.71 11.78 14.01
CA ILE A 83 9.44 13.01 13.25
C ILE A 83 8.36 12.77 12.20
N SER A 84 8.43 11.64 11.48
CA SER A 84 7.44 11.28 10.46
C SER A 84 6.04 11.12 11.06
N ILE A 85 5.95 10.43 12.21
CA ILE A 85 4.68 10.14 12.89
C ILE A 85 4.06 11.39 13.49
N ILE A 86 4.85 12.22 14.16
CA ILE A 86 4.39 13.52 14.66
C ILE A 86 3.94 14.38 13.47
N GLY A 87 4.72 14.45 12.41
CA GLY A 87 4.40 15.22 11.20
C GLY A 87 3.08 14.79 10.58
N TRP A 88 2.84 13.49 10.42
CA TRP A 88 1.60 13.00 9.84
C TRP A 88 0.42 13.19 10.81
N SER A 89 0.64 13.02 12.12
CA SER A 89 -0.41 13.18 13.15
C SER A 89 -0.86 14.64 13.27
N VAL A 90 0.09 15.58 13.17
CA VAL A 90 -0.25 17.01 13.09
C VAL A 90 -0.98 17.30 11.78
N SER A 91 -0.49 16.76 10.66
CA SER A 91 -1.13 16.95 9.34
C SER A 91 -2.56 16.43 9.31
N ILE A 92 -2.84 15.25 9.89
CA ILE A 92 -4.20 14.70 9.95
C ILE A 92 -5.08 15.54 10.89
N ALA A 93 -4.58 16.01 12.04
CA ALA A 93 -5.32 16.93 12.91
C ALA A 93 -5.71 18.24 12.19
N LEU A 94 -4.82 18.80 11.36
CA LEU A 94 -5.09 20.03 10.61
C LEU A 94 -6.31 19.92 9.68
N HIS A 95 -6.66 18.72 9.21
CA HIS A 95 -7.85 18.53 8.38
C HIS A 95 -9.15 18.93 9.09
N SER A 96 -9.21 18.83 10.43
CA SER A 96 -10.37 19.28 11.21
C SER A 96 -10.62 20.80 11.13
N PHE A 97 -9.58 21.57 10.79
CA PHE A 97 -9.63 23.02 10.61
C PHE A 97 -9.79 23.45 9.16
N ALA A 98 -9.89 22.51 8.21
CA ALA A 98 -10.06 22.84 6.80
C ALA A 98 -11.40 23.55 6.57
N LYS A 99 -11.35 24.69 5.88
CA LYS A 99 -12.52 25.52 5.54
C LYS A 99 -12.78 25.62 4.03
N SER A 100 -11.82 25.18 3.23
CA SER A 100 -11.89 25.21 1.76
C SER A 100 -11.17 24.01 1.16
N LEU A 101 -11.49 23.68 -0.09
CA LEU A 101 -10.81 22.62 -0.84
C LEU A 101 -9.29 22.88 -0.91
N LEU A 102 -8.85 24.13 -1.06
CA LEU A 102 -7.43 24.47 -1.08
C LEU A 102 -6.74 24.13 0.25
N SER A 103 -7.32 24.56 1.38
CA SER A 103 -6.76 24.23 2.71
C SER A 103 -6.69 22.72 2.93
N PHE A 104 -7.72 21.98 2.48
CA PHE A 104 -7.77 20.53 2.55
C PHE A 104 -6.65 19.86 1.74
N ASN A 105 -6.40 20.34 0.52
CA ASN A 105 -5.33 19.85 -0.35
C ASN A 105 -3.93 20.12 0.23
N ILE A 106 -3.72 21.28 0.85
CA ILE A 106 -2.46 21.59 1.54
C ILE A 106 -2.21 20.60 2.68
N PHE A 107 -3.22 20.34 3.52
CA PHE A 107 -3.08 19.38 4.61
C PHE A 107 -2.89 17.94 4.10
N ARG A 108 -3.51 17.59 2.98
CA ARG A 108 -3.29 16.31 2.28
C ARG A 108 -1.87 16.17 1.73
N PHE A 109 -1.30 17.25 1.21
CA PHE A 109 0.09 17.27 0.78
C PHE A 109 1.03 17.07 1.98
N MET A 110 0.83 17.83 3.07
CA MET A 110 1.63 17.68 4.30
C MET A 110 1.55 16.26 4.86
N LEU A 111 0.35 15.69 4.87
CA LEU A 111 0.13 14.29 5.26
C LEU A 111 0.93 13.36 4.35
N GLY A 112 0.72 13.39 3.03
CA GLY A 112 1.42 12.51 2.10
C GLY A 112 2.95 12.58 2.24
N PHE A 113 3.50 13.80 2.37
CA PHE A 113 4.94 14.00 2.52
C PHE A 113 5.51 13.38 3.81
N SER A 114 4.86 13.62 4.95
CA SER A 114 5.31 13.11 6.26
C SER A 114 5.05 11.63 6.44
N GLU A 115 3.94 11.14 5.91
CA GLU A 115 3.48 9.76 6.00
C GLU A 115 4.35 8.79 5.16
N ALA A 116 5.07 9.31 4.16
CA ALA A 116 5.96 8.54 3.32
C ALA A 116 7.09 7.83 4.08
N GLY A 117 7.44 8.29 5.29
CA GLY A 117 8.49 7.69 6.12
C GLY A 117 8.17 6.31 6.69
N ASN A 118 6.90 5.89 6.74
CA ASN A 118 6.54 4.62 7.39
C ASN A 118 7.23 3.40 6.74
N TRP A 119 7.23 3.32 5.40
CA TRP A 119 7.83 2.19 4.66
C TRP A 119 9.36 2.17 4.74
N PRO A 120 10.09 3.27 4.43
CA PRO A 120 11.54 3.33 4.62
C PRO A 120 11.96 3.05 6.06
N GLY A 121 11.21 3.56 7.05
CA GLY A 121 11.48 3.36 8.47
C GLY A 121 11.36 1.90 8.90
N ALA A 122 10.29 1.23 8.46
CA ALA A 122 10.12 -0.19 8.72
C ALA A 122 11.23 -1.03 8.09
N THR A 123 11.59 -0.76 6.84
CA THR A 123 12.67 -1.49 6.16
C THR A 123 14.03 -1.28 6.85
N LYS A 124 14.38 -0.05 7.25
CA LYS A 124 15.60 0.23 8.00
C LYS A 124 15.59 -0.40 9.38
N SER A 125 14.49 -0.29 10.12
CA SER A 125 14.36 -0.93 11.43
C SER A 125 14.46 -2.45 11.35
N ASN A 126 13.90 -3.06 10.31
CA ASN A 126 14.04 -4.51 10.07
C ASN A 126 15.50 -4.89 9.83
N ALA A 127 16.24 -4.06 9.08
CA ALA A 127 17.66 -4.28 8.85
C ALA A 127 18.50 -4.16 10.14
N GLU A 128 18.17 -3.20 11.01
CA GLU A 128 18.84 -2.98 12.29
C GLU A 128 18.53 -4.09 13.33
N TRP A 129 17.26 -4.47 13.49
CA TRP A 129 16.79 -5.27 14.63
C TRP A 129 16.71 -6.78 14.38
N PHE A 130 16.84 -7.22 13.14
CA PHE A 130 16.69 -8.64 12.78
C PHE A 130 17.87 -9.16 11.96
N PRO A 131 18.33 -10.39 12.26
CA PRO A 131 19.31 -11.06 11.41
C PRO A 131 18.70 -11.35 10.04
N VAL A 132 19.56 -11.50 9.02
CA VAL A 132 19.16 -11.62 7.60
C VAL A 132 18.05 -12.68 7.41
N LYS A 133 18.16 -13.83 8.09
CA LYS A 133 17.21 -14.95 8.01
C LYS A 133 15.80 -14.62 8.53
N GLU A 134 15.66 -13.65 9.42
CA GLU A 134 14.38 -13.27 10.04
C GLU A 134 13.78 -11.97 9.48
N ARG A 135 14.54 -11.18 8.69
CA ARG A 135 14.06 -9.91 8.13
C ARG A 135 12.80 -10.06 7.29
N ALA A 136 12.66 -11.18 6.57
CA ALA A 136 11.45 -11.49 5.80
C ALA A 136 10.21 -11.68 6.70
N ILE A 137 10.37 -12.29 7.87
CA ILE A 137 9.30 -12.47 8.86
C ILE A 137 8.89 -11.11 9.43
N ALA A 138 9.87 -10.28 9.82
CA ALA A 138 9.62 -8.94 10.31
C ALA A 138 8.87 -8.07 9.28
N GLN A 139 9.30 -8.13 8.01
CA GLN A 139 8.61 -7.46 6.91
C GLN A 139 7.17 -7.98 6.72
N GLY A 140 6.96 -9.28 6.91
CA GLY A 140 5.62 -9.90 6.88
C GLY A 140 4.70 -9.37 7.99
N ILE A 141 5.20 -9.24 9.23
CA ILE A 141 4.42 -8.67 10.36
C ILE A 141 4.03 -7.21 10.10
N PHE A 142 4.95 -6.44 9.52
CA PHE A 142 4.66 -5.06 9.10
C PHE A 142 3.58 -5.02 8.00
N GLY A 143 3.70 -5.87 6.97
CA GLY A 143 2.68 -5.99 5.91
C GLY A 143 1.32 -6.48 6.42
N ALA A 144 1.30 -7.32 7.44
CA ALA A 144 0.07 -7.72 8.12
C ALA A 144 -0.62 -6.53 8.80
N GLY A 145 0.16 -5.59 9.35
CA GLY A 145 -0.35 -4.33 9.91
C GLY A 145 -1.06 -3.47 8.85
N ALA A 146 -0.52 -3.37 7.64
CA ALA A 146 -1.15 -2.67 6.53
C ALA A 146 -2.50 -3.31 6.12
N SER A 147 -2.53 -4.63 6.00
CA SER A 147 -3.75 -5.39 5.69
C SER A 147 -4.80 -5.19 6.79
N LEU A 148 -4.40 -5.34 8.04
CA LEU A 148 -5.26 -5.17 9.19
C LEU A 148 -5.81 -3.73 9.25
N GLY A 149 -4.96 -2.71 9.10
CA GLY A 149 -5.41 -1.31 9.04
C GLY A 149 -6.45 -1.05 7.95
N SER A 150 -6.27 -1.63 6.76
CA SER A 150 -7.26 -1.53 5.68
C SER A 150 -8.62 -2.11 6.07
N VAL A 151 -8.62 -3.29 6.71
CA VAL A 151 -9.83 -3.98 7.17
C VAL A 151 -10.55 -3.19 8.27
N ILE A 152 -9.83 -2.73 9.30
CA ILE A 152 -10.46 -2.05 10.45
C ILE A 152 -10.84 -0.60 10.12
N SER A 153 -10.24 0.02 9.10
CA SER A 153 -10.41 1.44 8.81
C SER A 153 -11.89 1.84 8.64
N ALA A 154 -12.64 1.12 7.80
CA ALA A 154 -14.04 1.43 7.53
C ALA A 154 -14.94 1.42 8.78
N PRO A 155 -14.99 0.34 9.59
CA PRO A 155 -15.81 0.34 10.80
C PRO A 155 -15.34 1.37 11.84
N ALA A 156 -14.02 1.56 12.01
CA ALA A 156 -13.48 2.53 12.96
C ALA A 156 -13.84 3.98 12.59
N ILE A 157 -13.65 4.35 11.32
CA ILE A 157 -13.96 5.70 10.81
C ILE A 157 -15.46 5.96 10.84
N ALA A 158 -16.28 4.99 10.42
CA ALA A 158 -17.73 5.13 10.48
C ALA A 158 -18.23 5.33 11.92
N PHE A 159 -17.71 4.58 12.88
CA PHE A 159 -18.03 4.74 14.29
C PHE A 159 -17.67 6.15 14.80
N LEU A 160 -16.43 6.60 14.59
CA LEU A 160 -15.99 7.92 15.03
C LEU A 160 -16.81 9.05 14.39
N TYR A 161 -17.12 8.92 13.10
CA TYR A 161 -17.91 9.92 12.39
C TYR A 161 -19.34 10.00 12.92
N ILE A 162 -20.00 8.88 13.17
CA ILE A 162 -21.40 8.86 13.65
C ILE A 162 -21.51 9.50 15.03
N VAL A 163 -20.55 9.22 15.91
CA VAL A 163 -20.59 9.67 17.31
C VAL A 163 -20.08 11.10 17.47
N PHE A 164 -19.00 11.48 16.77
CA PHE A 164 -18.28 12.72 17.02
C PHE A 164 -18.22 13.67 15.80
N GLY A 165 -18.68 13.24 14.63
CA GLY A 165 -18.57 13.99 13.38
C GLY A 165 -17.19 13.90 12.73
N TRP A 166 -17.09 14.42 11.51
CA TRP A 166 -15.91 14.26 10.65
C TRP A 166 -14.67 15.00 11.17
N LYS A 167 -14.85 16.20 11.74
CA LYS A 167 -13.74 17.00 12.29
C LYS A 167 -13.06 16.27 13.44
N MET A 168 -13.86 15.79 14.40
CA MET A 168 -13.34 15.04 15.54
C MET A 168 -12.79 13.67 15.13
N THR A 169 -13.32 13.06 14.06
CA THR A 169 -12.75 11.82 13.51
C THR A 169 -11.28 12.01 13.14
N PHE A 170 -10.93 13.10 12.44
CA PHE A 170 -9.51 13.43 12.16
C PHE A 170 -8.69 13.69 13.42
N VAL A 171 -9.26 14.34 14.43
CA VAL A 171 -8.58 14.62 15.72
C VAL A 171 -8.31 13.33 16.50
N PHE A 172 -9.27 12.41 16.58
CA PHE A 172 -9.08 11.14 17.27
C PHE A 172 -8.03 10.27 16.58
N ILE A 173 -8.07 10.23 15.25
CA ILE A 173 -7.07 9.52 14.44
C ILE A 173 -5.68 10.13 14.66
N ALA A 174 -5.55 11.46 14.67
CA ALA A 174 -4.29 12.14 15.04
C ALA A 174 -3.79 11.72 16.42
N GLY A 175 -4.71 11.64 17.38
CA GLY A 175 -4.43 11.19 18.74
C GLY A 175 -3.82 9.80 18.80
N LEU A 176 -4.29 8.85 17.97
CA LEU A 176 -3.72 7.50 17.91
C LEU A 176 -2.24 7.53 17.50
N GLY A 177 -1.88 8.33 16.50
CA GLY A 177 -0.49 8.50 16.06
C GLY A 177 0.38 9.12 17.15
N LEU A 178 -0.09 10.17 17.83
CA LEU A 178 0.64 10.81 18.93
C LEU A 178 0.79 9.90 20.15
N ILE A 179 -0.27 9.16 20.52
CA ILE A 179 -0.22 8.19 21.61
C ILE A 179 0.78 7.10 21.29
N TRP A 180 0.87 6.65 20.03
CA TRP A 180 1.83 5.63 19.61
C TRP A 180 3.31 6.08 19.77
N VAL A 181 3.60 7.38 19.67
CA VAL A 181 4.97 7.90 19.86
C VAL A 181 5.49 7.60 21.27
N ILE A 182 4.62 7.57 22.27
CA ILE A 182 4.99 7.32 23.68
C ILE A 182 5.67 5.94 23.85
N PRO A 183 5.01 4.79 23.56
CA PRO A 183 5.66 3.50 23.69
C PRO A 183 6.84 3.35 22.74
N TRP A 184 6.85 3.97 21.56
CA TRP A 184 8.02 3.95 20.67
C TRP A 184 9.26 4.59 21.30
N LEU A 185 9.11 5.79 21.87
CA LEU A 185 10.24 6.47 22.51
C LEU A 185 10.70 5.76 23.79
N ILE A 186 9.79 5.09 24.50
CA ILE A 186 10.11 4.33 25.72
C ILE A 186 10.81 3.01 25.38
N ILE A 187 10.34 2.28 24.36
CA ILE A 187 10.79 0.92 24.04
C ILE A 187 12.01 0.94 23.09
N ASN A 188 11.99 1.77 22.04
CA ASN A 188 13.11 1.89 21.11
C ASN A 188 14.10 2.95 21.63
N LYS A 189 14.94 2.60 22.62
CA LYS A 189 15.83 3.57 23.28
C LYS A 189 17.13 3.85 22.54
N ALA A 190 17.60 2.90 21.76
CA ALA A 190 18.86 2.94 21.05
C ALA A 190 18.88 1.83 20.00
N THR A 191 19.89 1.85 19.14
CA THR A 191 20.21 0.73 18.26
C THR A 191 20.54 -0.54 19.07
N PRO A 192 20.37 -1.75 18.50
CA PRO A 192 20.54 -3.01 19.23
C PRO A 192 21.91 -3.16 19.93
N ASP A 193 22.98 -2.63 19.33
CA ASP A 193 24.36 -2.60 19.85
C ASP A 193 24.53 -1.81 21.15
N LYS A 194 23.62 -0.88 21.46
CA LYS A 194 23.65 -0.04 22.67
C LYS A 194 22.39 -0.15 23.52
N HIS A 195 21.43 -0.99 23.14
CA HIS A 195 20.13 -1.02 23.80
C HIS A 195 20.20 -1.56 25.24
N PRO A 196 19.75 -0.80 26.27
CA PRO A 196 19.93 -1.18 27.67
C PRO A 196 19.07 -2.39 28.08
N TRP A 197 17.87 -2.53 27.50
CA TRP A 197 16.94 -3.62 27.83
C TRP A 197 17.17 -4.89 27.01
N LEU A 198 18.09 -4.89 26.04
CA LEU A 198 18.36 -6.06 25.21
C LEU A 198 19.27 -7.04 25.95
N THR A 199 18.87 -8.31 25.99
CA THR A 199 19.69 -9.40 26.55
C THR A 199 20.96 -9.60 25.72
N GLU A 200 22.07 -10.03 26.34
CA GLU A 200 23.33 -10.26 25.61
C GLU A 200 23.19 -11.36 24.55
N LYS A 201 22.46 -12.45 24.89
CA LYS A 201 22.16 -13.53 23.94
C LYS A 201 21.45 -13.02 22.69
N GLU A 202 20.45 -12.15 22.86
CA GLU A 202 19.71 -11.58 21.74
C GLU A 202 20.54 -10.55 20.97
N ARG A 203 21.36 -9.75 21.66
CA ARG A 203 22.31 -8.82 21.02
C ARG A 203 23.28 -9.55 20.10
N ASN A 204 23.94 -10.58 20.60
CA ASN A 204 24.91 -11.37 19.83
C ASN A 204 24.24 -12.07 18.63
N TYR A 205 22.98 -12.47 18.78
CA TYR A 205 22.19 -13.05 17.70
C TYR A 205 21.80 -12.01 16.63
N ILE A 206 21.43 -10.78 17.02
CA ILE A 206 21.07 -9.72 16.07
C ILE A 206 22.31 -9.19 15.33
N LEU A 207 23.39 -8.92 16.07
CA LEU A 207 24.65 -8.41 15.51
C LEU A 207 25.41 -9.48 14.72
N ASP A 208 24.96 -10.73 14.80
CA ASP A 208 25.41 -11.86 13.99
C ASP A 208 26.94 -11.95 13.89
N VAL A 209 27.63 -11.75 15.02
CA VAL A 209 29.11 -11.68 15.15
C VAL A 209 29.81 -12.95 14.62
N ASN A 210 29.06 -14.03 14.38
CA ASN A 210 29.55 -15.31 13.86
C ASN A 210 29.19 -15.58 12.38
N THR A 211 28.43 -14.69 11.71
CA THR A 211 27.90 -14.91 10.34
C THR A 211 28.36 -13.83 9.35
N GLU A 212 29.37 -13.03 9.70
CA GLU A 212 30.04 -12.13 8.73
C GLU A 212 30.77 -12.89 7.60
N ALA A 213 30.84 -14.23 7.69
CA ALA A 213 31.29 -15.07 6.59
C ALA A 213 30.15 -15.35 5.61
N GLN A 214 30.35 -14.89 4.37
CA GLN A 214 29.73 -15.38 3.13
C GLN A 214 28.41 -14.74 2.71
N THR A 215 28.49 -13.56 2.12
CA THR A 215 28.05 -13.41 0.71
C THR A 215 28.80 -12.24 0.09
N GLN A 216 30.00 -12.53 -0.45
CA GLN A 216 30.49 -11.78 -1.59
C GLN A 216 29.49 -12.06 -2.72
N VAL A 217 28.45 -11.23 -2.81
CA VAL A 217 27.62 -11.20 -4.00
C VAL A 217 28.52 -10.57 -5.06
N ASP A 218 28.89 -11.33 -6.09
CA ASP A 218 29.56 -10.79 -7.27
C ASP A 218 28.85 -9.49 -7.65
N GLU A 219 29.58 -8.37 -7.59
CA GLU A 219 29.03 -7.05 -7.87
C GLU A 219 28.62 -7.01 -9.34
N ALA A 220 27.37 -7.40 -9.62
CA ALA A 220 26.78 -7.23 -10.92
C ALA A 220 26.94 -5.74 -11.32
N PRO A 221 27.34 -5.45 -12.56
CA PRO A 221 27.61 -4.09 -12.99
C PRO A 221 26.41 -3.19 -12.69
N VAL A 222 26.66 -2.07 -12.02
CA VAL A 222 25.63 -1.08 -11.70
C VAL A 222 25.28 -0.35 -12.97
N LEU A 223 24.14 -0.69 -13.56
CA LEU A 223 23.68 -0.11 -14.81
C LEU A 223 22.97 1.21 -14.55
N SER A 224 23.13 2.16 -15.46
CA SER A 224 22.33 3.38 -15.46
C SER A 224 20.86 3.07 -15.78
N TRP A 225 19.94 3.92 -15.33
CA TRP A 225 18.51 3.76 -15.63
C TRP A 225 18.23 3.71 -17.14
N LYS A 226 19.02 4.42 -17.97
CA LYS A 226 18.92 4.39 -19.44
C LYS A 226 19.34 3.04 -20.02
N GLU A 227 20.34 2.38 -19.46
CA GLU A 227 20.76 1.04 -19.89
C GLU A 227 19.74 -0.01 -19.48
N LEU A 228 19.15 0.12 -18.29
CA LEU A 228 18.09 -0.77 -17.83
C LEU A 228 16.85 -0.73 -18.75
N LEU A 229 16.55 0.41 -19.37
CA LEU A 229 15.48 0.54 -20.37
C LEU A 229 15.75 -0.21 -21.69
N LYS A 230 16.98 -0.66 -21.95
CA LYS A 230 17.28 -1.52 -23.12
C LYS A 230 16.74 -2.95 -22.94
N PHE A 231 16.47 -3.36 -21.70
CA PHE A 231 15.97 -4.70 -21.41
C PHE A 231 14.45 -4.78 -21.52
N ARG A 232 13.97 -5.76 -22.29
CA ARG A 232 12.53 -6.03 -22.41
C ARG A 232 11.89 -6.40 -21.07
N ASN A 233 12.64 -7.03 -20.16
CA ASN A 233 12.15 -7.38 -18.82
C ASN A 233 11.77 -6.14 -18.00
N THR A 234 12.56 -5.06 -18.12
CA THR A 234 12.28 -3.77 -17.49
C THR A 234 10.95 -3.20 -17.99
N TRP A 235 10.74 -3.17 -19.31
CA TRP A 235 9.47 -2.72 -19.90
C TRP A 235 8.29 -3.58 -19.51
N GLY A 236 8.47 -4.90 -19.42
CA GLY A 236 7.43 -5.81 -18.93
C GLY A 236 6.96 -5.45 -17.52
N ILE A 237 7.89 -5.10 -16.62
CA ILE A 237 7.57 -4.67 -15.25
C ILE A 237 6.92 -3.27 -15.25
N ILE A 238 7.51 -2.30 -15.94
CA ILE A 238 7.01 -0.92 -16.03
C ILE A 238 5.56 -0.92 -16.55
N MET A 239 5.30 -1.57 -17.68
CA MET A 239 3.97 -1.58 -18.30
C MET A 239 2.96 -2.35 -17.46
N ALA A 240 3.35 -3.49 -16.90
CA ALA A 240 2.45 -4.26 -16.03
C ALA A 240 2.01 -3.44 -14.82
N ARG A 241 2.95 -2.76 -14.15
CA ARG A 241 2.65 -1.90 -13.00
C ARG A 241 1.83 -0.68 -13.38
N PHE A 242 2.12 -0.05 -14.52
CA PHE A 242 1.33 1.05 -15.05
C PHE A 242 -0.16 0.70 -15.23
N PHE A 243 -0.48 -0.51 -15.69
CA PHE A 243 -1.87 -0.91 -15.92
C PHE A 243 -2.54 -1.53 -14.69
N ILE A 244 -1.84 -2.31 -13.87
CA ILE A 244 -2.49 -3.05 -12.77
C ILE A 244 -2.66 -2.25 -11.48
N ASP A 245 -1.64 -1.49 -11.06
CA ASP A 245 -1.68 -0.70 -9.82
C ASP A 245 -2.88 0.28 -9.79
N PRO A 246 -3.31 0.91 -10.91
CA PRO A 246 -4.56 1.67 -10.96
C PRO A 246 -5.78 0.94 -10.42
N VAL A 247 -5.92 -0.36 -10.68
CA VAL A 247 -7.12 -1.12 -10.29
C VAL A 247 -7.28 -1.13 -8.77
N TRP A 248 -6.20 -1.28 -8.01
CA TRP A 248 -6.23 -1.19 -6.55
C TRP A 248 -6.70 0.19 -6.07
N TRP A 249 -6.10 1.24 -6.64
CA TRP A 249 -6.42 2.61 -6.26
C TRP A 249 -7.82 3.05 -6.70
N LEU A 250 -8.37 2.46 -7.76
CA LEU A 250 -9.77 2.66 -8.13
C LEU A 250 -10.69 2.29 -6.96
N PHE A 251 -10.44 1.15 -6.31
CA PHE A 251 -11.24 0.74 -5.14
C PHE A 251 -10.85 1.52 -3.89
N VAL A 252 -9.57 1.75 -3.60
CA VAL A 252 -9.16 2.50 -2.40
C VAL A 252 -9.74 3.91 -2.37
N THR A 253 -9.72 4.60 -3.50
CA THR A 253 -10.21 5.99 -3.59
C THR A 253 -11.72 6.06 -3.78
N TRP A 254 -12.28 5.24 -4.66
CA TRP A 254 -13.64 5.45 -5.14
C TRP A 254 -14.67 4.48 -4.57
N LEU A 255 -14.27 3.39 -3.90
CA LEU A 255 -15.23 2.41 -3.37
C LEU A 255 -16.28 3.05 -2.45
N PRO A 256 -15.94 3.90 -1.46
CA PRO A 256 -16.96 4.52 -0.61
C PRO A 256 -17.89 5.46 -1.41
N THR A 257 -17.35 6.23 -2.36
CA THR A 257 -18.13 7.11 -3.23
C THR A 257 -19.07 6.30 -4.13
N PHE A 258 -18.60 5.19 -4.69
CA PHE A 258 -19.40 4.25 -5.46
C PHE A 258 -20.55 3.68 -4.63
N LEU A 259 -20.29 3.22 -3.41
CA LEU A 259 -21.34 2.71 -2.51
C LEU A 259 -22.35 3.79 -2.15
N LYS A 260 -21.89 5.03 -1.96
CA LYS A 260 -22.80 6.15 -1.71
C LYS A 260 -23.67 6.48 -2.93
N GLU A 261 -23.09 6.57 -4.13
CA GLU A 261 -23.81 7.00 -5.33
C GLU A 261 -24.69 5.88 -5.92
N GLN A 262 -24.24 4.63 -5.91
CA GLN A 262 -24.96 3.51 -6.53
C GLN A 262 -25.92 2.79 -5.58
N PHE A 263 -25.53 2.60 -4.32
CA PHE A 263 -26.33 1.88 -3.33
C PHE A 263 -27.01 2.81 -2.33
N LEU A 264 -26.79 4.13 -2.43
CA LEU A 264 -27.30 5.13 -1.50
C LEU A 264 -26.87 4.91 -0.04
N PHE A 265 -25.76 4.18 0.16
CA PHE A 265 -25.32 3.81 1.49
C PHE A 265 -25.16 5.02 2.40
N ASP A 266 -25.55 4.86 3.66
CA ASP A 266 -25.09 5.77 4.71
C ASP A 266 -23.70 5.35 5.22
N ILE A 267 -23.11 6.19 6.07
CA ILE A 267 -21.76 5.90 6.55
C ILE A 267 -21.72 4.65 7.45
N LYS A 268 -22.83 4.32 8.12
CA LYS A 268 -22.96 3.09 8.92
C LYS A 268 -22.86 1.86 8.03
N GLN A 269 -23.56 1.85 6.90
CA GLN A 269 -23.49 0.79 5.90
C GLN A 269 -22.09 0.72 5.27
N ILE A 270 -21.46 1.86 4.95
CA ILE A 270 -20.05 1.85 4.47
C ILE A 270 -19.14 1.16 5.49
N GLY A 271 -19.26 1.49 6.78
CA GLY A 271 -18.49 0.83 7.85
C GLY A 271 -18.76 -0.68 7.95
N ALA A 272 -20.02 -1.11 7.75
CA ALA A 272 -20.43 -2.51 7.85
C ALA A 272 -19.98 -3.38 6.67
N PHE A 273 -19.80 -2.81 5.46
CA PHE A 273 -19.55 -3.57 4.24
C PHE A 273 -18.13 -3.42 3.67
N THR A 274 -17.49 -2.26 3.83
CA THR A 274 -16.25 -1.93 3.10
C THR A 274 -15.02 -2.69 3.61
N TRP A 275 -15.05 -3.22 4.83
CA TRP A 275 -13.96 -4.07 5.36
C TRP A 275 -13.83 -5.41 4.62
N LEU A 276 -14.95 -5.93 4.09
CA LEU A 276 -15.01 -7.27 3.50
C LEU A 276 -14.14 -7.41 2.25
N PRO A 277 -14.17 -6.47 1.27
CA PRO A 277 -13.23 -6.51 0.15
C PRO A 277 -11.75 -6.51 0.55
N TYR A 278 -11.37 -5.75 1.58
CA TYR A 278 -9.99 -5.72 2.06
C TYR A 278 -9.58 -7.00 2.80
N LEU A 279 -10.51 -7.70 3.43
CA LEU A 279 -10.25 -9.03 3.98
C LEU A 279 -9.89 -10.01 2.87
N PHE A 280 -10.67 -10.02 1.78
CA PHE A 280 -10.38 -10.84 0.61
C PHE A 280 -9.02 -10.50 0.01
N ALA A 281 -8.67 -9.21 -0.06
CA ALA A 281 -7.35 -8.76 -0.45
C ALA A 281 -6.23 -9.37 0.42
N ALA A 282 -6.39 -9.34 1.74
CA ALA A 282 -5.42 -9.92 2.68
C ALA A 282 -5.23 -11.43 2.45
N ILE A 283 -6.32 -12.17 2.26
CA ILE A 283 -6.28 -13.61 1.95
C ILE A 283 -5.57 -13.84 0.60
N GLY A 284 -5.88 -13.04 -0.42
CA GLY A 284 -5.26 -13.10 -1.74
C GLY A 284 -3.75 -12.94 -1.68
N SER A 285 -3.25 -11.99 -0.88
CA SER A 285 -1.81 -11.76 -0.68
C SER A 285 -1.11 -13.00 -0.11
N LEU A 286 -1.71 -13.66 0.89
CA LEU A 286 -1.14 -14.86 1.52
C LEU A 286 -1.12 -16.04 0.54
N LEU A 287 -2.25 -16.30 -0.13
CA LEU A 287 -2.37 -17.43 -1.05
C LEU A 287 -1.53 -17.25 -2.31
N GLY A 288 -1.41 -16.02 -2.84
CA GLY A 288 -0.59 -15.73 -4.01
C GLY A 288 0.90 -15.97 -3.76
N GLY A 289 1.40 -15.56 -2.59
CA GLY A 289 2.78 -15.81 -2.17
C GLY A 289 3.05 -17.29 -1.91
N TYR A 290 2.11 -17.97 -1.23
CA TYR A 290 2.19 -19.41 -0.98
C TYR A 290 2.20 -20.22 -2.28
N HIS A 291 1.28 -19.93 -3.20
CA HIS A 291 1.15 -20.63 -4.48
C HIS A 291 2.42 -20.57 -5.33
N SER A 292 3.05 -19.39 -5.42
CA SER A 292 4.32 -19.28 -6.14
C SER A 292 5.45 -20.01 -5.43
N SER A 293 5.52 -19.92 -4.10
CA SER A 293 6.57 -20.58 -3.31
C SER A 293 6.46 -22.11 -3.39
N TRP A 294 5.23 -22.63 -3.39
CA TRP A 294 4.94 -24.05 -3.58
C TRP A 294 5.37 -24.56 -4.96
N GLN A 295 5.10 -23.81 -6.03
CA GLN A 295 5.60 -24.16 -7.37
C GLN A 295 7.13 -24.19 -7.42
N VAL A 296 7.80 -23.22 -6.80
CA VAL A 296 9.27 -23.18 -6.72
C VAL A 296 9.83 -24.38 -5.95
N LYS A 297 9.22 -24.75 -4.81
CA LYS A 297 9.59 -25.96 -4.06
C LYS A 297 9.42 -27.25 -4.86
N LYS A 298 8.50 -27.27 -5.83
CA LYS A 298 8.31 -28.39 -6.78
C LYS A 298 9.28 -28.35 -7.97
N GLY A 299 10.26 -27.45 -7.98
CA GLY A 299 11.26 -27.35 -9.04
C GLY A 299 10.85 -26.49 -10.24
N VAL A 300 9.72 -25.78 -10.18
CA VAL A 300 9.37 -24.80 -11.23
C VAL A 300 10.28 -23.58 -11.12
N ASN A 301 10.85 -23.14 -12.23
CA ASN A 301 11.64 -21.90 -12.29
C ASN A 301 10.88 -20.71 -11.66
N ALA A 302 11.56 -19.92 -10.83
CA ALA A 302 10.97 -18.83 -10.05
C ALA A 302 10.15 -17.86 -10.93
N VAL A 303 10.73 -17.35 -12.02
CA VAL A 303 10.03 -16.44 -12.94
C VAL A 303 8.74 -17.06 -13.47
N LYS A 304 8.79 -18.34 -13.87
CA LYS A 304 7.61 -19.06 -14.38
C LYS A 304 6.55 -19.22 -13.30
N ALA A 305 6.95 -19.58 -12.09
CA ALA A 305 6.04 -19.70 -10.93
C ALA A 305 5.34 -18.37 -10.62
N ARG A 306 6.08 -17.25 -10.61
CA ARG A 306 5.55 -15.89 -10.40
C ARG A 306 4.55 -15.52 -11.49
N LYS A 307 4.90 -15.72 -12.76
CA LYS A 307 4.02 -15.45 -13.91
C LYS A 307 2.73 -16.27 -13.87
N ASN A 308 2.81 -17.54 -13.47
CA ASN A 308 1.63 -18.39 -13.29
C ASN A 308 0.71 -17.83 -12.20
N SER A 309 1.26 -17.43 -11.04
CA SER A 309 0.46 -16.79 -10.00
C SER A 309 -0.19 -15.49 -10.48
N VAL A 310 0.53 -14.68 -11.26
CA VAL A 310 -0.04 -13.47 -11.85
C VAL A 310 -1.21 -13.78 -12.79
N ALA A 311 -1.08 -14.82 -13.62
CA ALA A 311 -2.17 -15.25 -14.52
C ALA A 311 -3.43 -15.66 -13.74
N ILE A 312 -3.28 -16.42 -12.65
CA ILE A 312 -4.41 -16.83 -11.79
C ILE A 312 -5.08 -15.60 -11.16
N GLY A 313 -4.30 -14.66 -10.62
CA GLY A 313 -4.85 -13.42 -10.06
C GLY A 313 -5.64 -12.62 -11.11
N CYS A 314 -5.12 -12.53 -12.35
CA CYS A 314 -5.83 -11.88 -13.45
C CYS A 314 -7.17 -12.58 -13.79
N VAL A 315 -7.24 -13.91 -13.72
CA VAL A 315 -8.49 -14.65 -13.96
C VAL A 315 -9.54 -14.30 -12.91
N PHE A 316 -9.18 -14.33 -11.62
CA PHE A 316 -10.10 -13.94 -10.54
C PHE A 316 -10.61 -12.50 -10.71
N MET A 317 -9.71 -11.57 -11.03
CA MET A 317 -10.07 -10.18 -11.30
C MET A 317 -11.02 -10.05 -12.49
N LEU A 318 -10.70 -10.68 -13.62
CA LEU A 318 -11.48 -10.53 -14.84
C LEU A 318 -12.88 -11.13 -14.68
N LEU A 319 -13.00 -12.33 -14.10
CA LEU A 319 -14.29 -12.97 -13.89
C LEU A 319 -15.19 -12.16 -12.94
N SER A 320 -14.63 -11.65 -11.84
CA SER A 320 -15.38 -10.83 -10.89
C SER A 320 -15.79 -9.48 -11.48
N LEU A 321 -14.90 -8.79 -12.20
CA LEU A 321 -15.19 -7.51 -12.84
C LEU A 321 -16.24 -7.65 -13.95
N LEU A 322 -16.16 -8.69 -14.78
CA LEU A 322 -17.17 -8.95 -15.82
C LEU A 322 -18.53 -9.29 -15.22
N ALA A 323 -18.55 -10.06 -14.12
CA ALA A 323 -19.79 -10.34 -13.39
C ALA A 323 -20.44 -9.05 -12.83
N ILE A 324 -19.62 -8.12 -12.30
CA ILE A 324 -20.10 -6.82 -11.84
C ILE A 324 -20.66 -6.00 -13.00
N VAL A 325 -19.95 -5.93 -14.12
CA VAL A 325 -20.40 -5.20 -15.33
C VAL A 325 -21.74 -5.72 -15.82
N TYR A 326 -21.92 -7.05 -15.88
CA TYR A 326 -23.14 -7.66 -16.39
C TYR A 326 -24.34 -7.50 -15.44
N LYS A 327 -24.11 -7.49 -14.12
CA LYS A 327 -25.18 -7.47 -13.11
C LYS A 327 -25.31 -6.15 -12.35
N LEU A 328 -24.68 -5.06 -12.80
CA LEU A 328 -24.52 -3.86 -11.96
C LEU A 328 -25.84 -3.30 -11.44
N ASP A 329 -26.88 -3.27 -12.27
CA ASP A 329 -28.19 -2.76 -11.88
C ASP A 329 -28.90 -3.67 -10.87
N ASP A 330 -28.82 -4.99 -11.07
CA ASP A 330 -29.38 -6.00 -10.16
C ASP A 330 -28.66 -6.03 -8.81
N LEU A 331 -27.34 -5.75 -8.81
CA LEU A 331 -26.52 -5.80 -7.60
C LEU A 331 -27.00 -4.84 -6.52
N LYS A 332 -27.75 -3.78 -6.86
CA LYS A 332 -28.36 -2.86 -5.88
C LYS A 332 -29.26 -3.57 -4.88
N ALA A 333 -29.96 -4.63 -5.30
CA ALA A 333 -30.80 -5.45 -4.43
C ALA A 333 -30.00 -6.43 -3.56
N GLU A 334 -28.75 -6.72 -3.92
CA GLU A 334 -27.87 -7.66 -3.23
C GLU A 334 -26.48 -7.07 -2.91
N PRO A 335 -26.37 -6.09 -1.98
CA PRO A 335 -25.09 -5.44 -1.69
C PRO A 335 -24.02 -6.40 -1.17
N GLY A 336 -24.41 -7.49 -0.49
CA GLY A 336 -23.49 -8.53 -0.05
C GLY A 336 -22.79 -9.22 -1.23
N LEU A 337 -23.52 -9.56 -2.29
CA LEU A 337 -22.95 -10.14 -3.51
C LEU A 337 -21.99 -9.15 -4.18
N ALA A 338 -22.35 -7.86 -4.24
CA ALA A 338 -21.47 -6.83 -4.76
C ALA A 338 -20.13 -6.77 -3.99
N MET A 339 -20.18 -6.87 -2.64
CA MET A 339 -18.96 -6.85 -1.82
C MET A 339 -18.11 -8.09 -2.00
N VAL A 340 -18.73 -9.26 -2.20
CA VAL A 340 -18.01 -10.50 -2.50
C VAL A 340 -17.33 -10.41 -3.87
N LEU A 341 -18.01 -9.89 -4.90
CA LEU A 341 -17.42 -9.73 -6.22
C LEU A 341 -16.25 -8.73 -6.21
N ILE A 342 -16.43 -7.57 -5.58
CA ILE A 342 -15.35 -6.58 -5.39
C ILE A 342 -14.21 -7.19 -4.57
N GLY A 343 -14.54 -7.96 -3.53
CA GLY A 343 -13.57 -8.72 -2.76
C GLY A 343 -12.78 -9.71 -3.60
N LEU A 344 -13.42 -10.47 -4.49
CA LEU A 344 -12.73 -11.37 -5.42
C LEU A 344 -11.82 -10.62 -6.38
N THR A 345 -12.19 -9.40 -6.80
CA THR A 345 -11.28 -8.54 -7.57
C THR A 345 -10.05 -8.15 -6.75
N LEU A 346 -10.22 -7.69 -5.51
CA LEU A 346 -9.10 -7.30 -4.65
C LEU A 346 -8.26 -8.50 -4.20
N PHE A 347 -8.88 -9.67 -4.02
CA PHE A 347 -8.19 -10.95 -3.83
C PHE A 347 -7.27 -11.25 -5.00
N GLY A 348 -7.80 -11.20 -6.23
CA GLY A 348 -7.02 -11.46 -7.44
C GLY A 348 -5.87 -10.46 -7.61
N PHE A 349 -6.12 -9.18 -7.32
CA PHE A 349 -5.09 -8.14 -7.32
C PHE A 349 -3.98 -8.44 -6.31
N GLN A 350 -4.31 -8.81 -5.07
CA GLN A 350 -3.27 -9.12 -4.08
C GLN A 350 -2.55 -10.44 -4.36
N PHE A 351 -3.26 -11.42 -4.95
CA PHE A 351 -2.68 -12.69 -5.38
C PHE A 351 -1.59 -12.49 -6.45
N LEU A 352 -1.77 -11.52 -7.36
CA LEU A 352 -0.79 -11.22 -8.40
C LEU A 352 0.30 -10.22 -7.97
N ILE A 353 -0.05 -9.15 -7.24
CA ILE A 353 0.85 -7.98 -7.10
C ILE A 353 2.14 -8.30 -6.35
N GLY A 354 2.07 -9.13 -5.30
CA GLY A 354 3.25 -9.55 -4.56
C GLY A 354 4.23 -10.32 -5.45
N ASN A 355 3.70 -11.14 -6.37
CA ASN A 355 4.53 -11.90 -7.32
C ASN A 355 5.09 -11.01 -8.45
N LEU A 356 4.35 -9.99 -8.88
CA LEU A 356 4.83 -9.00 -9.85
C LEU A 356 5.95 -8.14 -9.26
N GLN A 357 5.83 -7.72 -8.00
CA GLN A 357 6.82 -6.87 -7.32
C GLN A 357 8.13 -7.61 -7.02
N THR A 358 8.14 -8.94 -7.00
CA THR A 358 9.37 -9.75 -6.85
C THR A 358 10.05 -10.07 -8.18
N LEU A 359 9.42 -9.83 -9.33
CA LEU A 359 10.07 -10.09 -10.64
C LEU A 359 11.37 -9.30 -10.88
N PRO A 360 11.54 -8.03 -10.43
CA PRO A 360 12.83 -7.34 -10.53
C PRO A 360 14.00 -8.13 -9.93
N SER A 361 13.80 -8.79 -8.77
CA SER A 361 14.85 -9.59 -8.13
C SER A 361 15.09 -10.93 -8.82
N ASP A 362 14.13 -11.42 -9.61
CA ASP A 362 14.32 -12.65 -10.39
C ASP A 362 15.01 -12.38 -11.75
N TYR A 363 15.02 -11.12 -12.23
CA TYR A 363 15.61 -10.75 -13.53
C TYR A 363 16.94 -10.01 -13.42
N PHE A 364 17.19 -9.30 -12.32
CA PHE A 364 18.34 -8.43 -12.11
C PHE A 364 18.99 -8.73 -10.76
N ASN A 365 20.24 -8.29 -10.60
CA ASN A 365 21.02 -8.47 -9.37
C ASN A 365 21.46 -7.13 -8.78
N GLY A 366 21.76 -7.12 -7.48
CA GLY A 366 22.32 -5.96 -6.78
C GLY A 366 21.46 -4.69 -6.88
N LYS A 367 22.10 -3.53 -7.06
CA LYS A 367 21.44 -2.22 -7.10
C LYS A 367 20.41 -2.08 -8.24
N ASN A 368 20.59 -2.84 -9.33
CA ASN A 368 19.69 -2.80 -10.49
C ASN A 368 18.26 -3.24 -10.14
N VAL A 369 18.10 -4.15 -9.17
CA VAL A 369 16.79 -4.59 -8.66
C VAL A 369 15.99 -3.40 -8.12
N GLY A 370 16.63 -2.59 -7.27
CA GLY A 370 16.01 -1.41 -6.67
C GLY A 370 15.62 -0.37 -7.70
N THR A 371 16.48 -0.11 -8.69
CA THR A 371 16.19 0.84 -9.78
C THR A 371 15.02 0.38 -10.63
N VAL A 372 14.95 -0.90 -11.02
CA VAL A 372 13.82 -1.43 -11.81
C VAL A 372 12.53 -1.45 -11.01
N ALA A 373 12.58 -1.83 -9.73
CA ALA A 373 11.43 -1.77 -8.83
C ALA A 373 10.90 -0.32 -8.67
N GLY A 374 11.80 0.65 -8.55
CA GLY A 374 11.50 2.08 -8.47
C GLY A 374 10.89 2.64 -9.77
N MET A 375 11.42 2.26 -10.93
CA MET A 375 10.81 2.62 -12.24
C MET A 375 9.39 2.05 -12.36
N GLY A 376 9.19 0.79 -11.97
CA GLY A 376 7.85 0.19 -11.94
C GLY A 376 6.91 0.89 -10.97
N GLY A 377 7.38 1.28 -9.78
CA GLY A 377 6.59 2.07 -8.82
C GLY A 377 6.22 3.46 -9.33
N THR A 378 7.13 4.12 -10.05
CA THR A 378 6.84 5.41 -10.69
C THR A 378 5.76 5.27 -11.76
N ALA A 379 5.87 4.23 -12.60
CA ALA A 379 4.87 3.94 -13.63
C ALA A 379 3.49 3.63 -13.02
N ALA A 380 3.45 2.89 -11.91
CA ALA A 380 2.22 2.66 -11.14
C ALA A 380 1.56 3.97 -10.70
N VAL A 381 2.32 4.90 -10.11
CA VAL A 381 1.79 6.21 -9.68
C VAL A 381 1.23 7.01 -10.86
N VAL A 382 1.95 7.06 -11.99
CA VAL A 382 1.47 7.77 -13.18
C VAL A 382 0.17 7.15 -13.69
N GLY A 383 0.11 5.82 -13.83
CA GLY A 383 -1.11 5.12 -14.24
C GLY A 383 -2.28 5.42 -13.28
N THR A 384 -2.03 5.36 -11.97
CA THR A 384 -3.05 5.63 -10.96
C THR A 384 -3.57 7.06 -11.05
N LEU A 385 -2.69 8.06 -11.21
CA LEU A 385 -3.10 9.46 -11.36
C LEU A 385 -3.95 9.66 -12.61
N LEU A 386 -3.57 9.07 -13.74
CA LEU A 386 -4.36 9.12 -14.97
C LEU A 386 -5.77 8.55 -14.75
N THR A 387 -5.87 7.35 -14.19
CA THR A 387 -7.19 6.74 -13.92
C THR A 387 -8.00 7.53 -12.90
N THR A 388 -7.37 8.10 -11.87
CA THR A 388 -8.03 8.94 -10.86
C THR A 388 -8.73 10.13 -11.49
N TRP A 389 -8.12 10.77 -12.50
CA TRP A 389 -8.73 11.88 -13.23
C TRP A 389 -9.73 11.44 -14.31
N LEU A 390 -9.67 10.19 -14.77
CA LEU A 390 -10.66 9.63 -15.69
C LEU A 390 -11.99 9.29 -14.99
N VAL A 391 -11.96 8.84 -13.72
CA VAL A 391 -13.16 8.39 -13.00
C VAL A 391 -14.27 9.45 -12.94
N PRO A 392 -14.03 10.72 -12.57
CA PRO A 392 -15.08 11.74 -12.55
C PRO A 392 -15.78 11.92 -13.90
N VAL A 393 -15.04 11.79 -15.01
CA VAL A 393 -15.57 11.94 -16.37
C VAL A 393 -16.38 10.70 -16.77
N MET A 394 -15.85 9.52 -16.48
CA MET A 394 -16.44 8.24 -16.89
C MET A 394 -17.71 7.88 -16.10
N THR A 395 -17.80 8.33 -14.85
CA THR A 395 -18.90 7.97 -13.93
C THR A 395 -19.98 9.05 -13.81
N LYS A 396 -20.09 9.95 -14.79
CA LYS A 396 -21.15 10.98 -14.80
C LYS A 396 -22.55 10.38 -14.89
N THR A 397 -22.72 9.31 -15.67
CA THR A 397 -24.01 8.67 -15.94
C THR A 397 -24.11 7.27 -15.33
N SER A 398 -23.03 6.49 -15.38
CA SER A 398 -23.02 5.11 -14.91
C SER A 398 -21.63 4.69 -14.44
N TYR A 399 -21.58 3.77 -13.47
CA TYR A 399 -20.34 3.13 -13.02
C TYR A 399 -19.95 1.91 -13.86
N VAL A 400 -20.72 1.53 -14.88
CA VAL A 400 -20.33 0.43 -15.81
C VAL A 400 -18.96 0.72 -16.42
N SER A 401 -18.74 1.96 -16.88
CA SER A 401 -17.47 2.40 -17.47
C SER A 401 -16.27 2.26 -16.51
N PHE A 402 -16.49 2.49 -15.21
CA PHE A 402 -15.48 2.32 -14.17
C PHE A 402 -15.03 0.85 -14.05
N PHE A 403 -15.98 -0.09 -14.02
CA PHE A 403 -15.64 -1.51 -13.96
C PHE A 403 -15.11 -2.06 -15.28
N VAL A 404 -15.59 -1.55 -16.42
CA VAL A 404 -15.03 -1.87 -17.75
C VAL A 404 -13.59 -1.42 -17.85
N LEU A 405 -13.25 -0.21 -17.39
CA LEU A 405 -11.87 0.26 -17.35
C LEU A 405 -11.00 -0.71 -16.55
N ALA A 406 -11.39 -1.05 -15.32
CA ALA A 406 -10.68 -2.02 -14.51
C ALA A 406 -10.54 -3.38 -15.22
N ALA A 407 -11.60 -3.86 -15.87
CA ALA A 407 -11.62 -5.15 -16.58
C ALA A 407 -10.68 -5.16 -17.79
N VAL A 408 -10.52 -4.03 -18.50
CA VAL A 408 -9.63 -3.90 -19.66
C VAL A 408 -8.16 -3.84 -19.25
N LEU A 409 -7.84 -3.20 -18.12
CA LEU A 409 -6.46 -3.08 -17.62
C LEU A 409 -5.83 -4.43 -17.23
N VAL A 410 -6.66 -5.39 -16.78
CA VAL A 410 -6.22 -6.73 -16.33
C VAL A 410 -5.58 -7.56 -17.46
N PRO A 411 -6.25 -7.83 -18.61
CA PRO A 411 -5.65 -8.60 -19.69
C PRO A 411 -4.44 -7.89 -20.31
N ILE A 412 -4.43 -6.55 -20.37
CA ILE A 412 -3.28 -5.79 -20.85
C ILE A 412 -2.06 -6.07 -19.95
N THR A 413 -2.24 -6.03 -18.63
CA THR A 413 -1.20 -6.38 -17.65
C THR A 413 -0.65 -7.79 -17.92
N TRP A 414 -1.53 -8.77 -18.08
CA TRP A 414 -1.12 -10.15 -18.35
C TRP A 414 -0.35 -10.29 -19.66
N ILE A 415 -0.80 -9.62 -20.73
CA ILE A 415 -0.11 -9.59 -22.03
C ILE A 415 1.28 -8.97 -21.88
N CYS A 416 1.41 -7.84 -21.18
CA CYS A 416 2.70 -7.20 -20.91
C CYS A 416 3.68 -8.16 -20.23
N ILE A 417 3.23 -8.85 -19.18
CA ILE A 417 4.09 -9.80 -18.45
C ILE A 417 4.44 -11.01 -19.31
N LYS A 418 3.49 -11.55 -20.08
CA LYS A 418 3.70 -12.79 -20.84
C LYS A 418 4.58 -12.59 -22.08
N TYR A 419 4.39 -11.49 -22.81
CA TYR A 419 4.99 -11.31 -24.14
C TYR A 419 6.12 -10.27 -24.19
N ILE A 420 6.16 -9.31 -23.26
CA ILE A 420 7.24 -8.32 -23.25
C ILE A 420 8.47 -8.90 -22.55
N THR A 421 8.31 -9.66 -21.47
CA THR A 421 9.46 -10.26 -20.77
C THR A 421 10.12 -11.38 -21.60
N SER A 422 11.44 -11.30 -21.75
CA SER A 422 12.28 -12.25 -22.48
C SER A 422 12.58 -13.49 -21.63
N LYS A 423 12.91 -14.62 -22.28
CA LYS A 423 13.48 -15.80 -21.61
C LYS A 423 14.93 -15.61 -21.17
N ARG A 424 15.64 -14.57 -21.64
CA ARG A 424 17.03 -14.31 -21.24
C ARG A 424 17.07 -13.68 -19.85
N THR A 425 17.43 -14.47 -18.84
CA THR A 425 17.99 -13.98 -17.57
C THR A 425 19.45 -13.56 -17.81
N ILE A 426 19.87 -12.43 -17.25
CA ILE A 426 21.28 -12.00 -17.32
C ILE A 426 22.04 -12.82 -16.29
N HIS A 427 22.54 -13.98 -16.71
CA HIS A 427 23.67 -14.63 -16.04
C HIS A 427 24.91 -14.33 -16.87
N SER A 428 25.56 -13.22 -16.56
CA SER A 428 26.96 -12.94 -16.86
C SER A 428 27.44 -11.86 -15.92
#